data_AF-A0A9E1TLA2-F1
#
_entry.id   AF-A0A9E1TLA2-F1
#
_cell.length_a   1.000
_cell.length_b   1.000
_cell.length_c   1.000
_cell.angle_alpha   90.00
_cell.angle_beta   90.00
_cell.angle_gamma   90.00
#
_symmetry.space_group_name_H-M   'P 1'
#
loop_
_entity.id
_entity.type
_entity.pdbx_description
1 polymer ?
#
loop_
_entity_poly.entity_id
_entity_poly.type
_entity_poly.pdbx_seq_one_letter_code
_entity_poly.pdbx_strand_id
1 'polypeptide(L)'
;MRAEFTASAIDGGARSGTVRVPGGTFRTPCFMPVGTRGAVRHLSSVDLAELGAEVVLGNTYHLMLRPGAEVIRAHGGLGAFAGWEGLTLTDSGGYQIFSLKPKVDDQGAT
;
A
#
# COMPACT_ATOMS: atom_id res chain seq x y z
N MET A 1 7.48 5.90 11.65
CA MET A 1 8.27 5.52 10.45
C MET A 1 8.75 6.80 9.79
N ARG A 2 10.01 6.89 9.36
CA ARG A 2 10.55 8.06 8.66
C ARG A 2 10.72 7.73 7.18
N ALA A 3 10.16 8.57 6.31
CA ALA A 3 10.43 8.54 4.88
C ALA A 3 11.35 9.71 4.55
N GLU A 4 12.38 9.46 3.76
CA GLU A 4 13.34 10.47 3.33
C GLU A 4 13.28 10.61 1.81
N PHE A 5 12.98 11.81 1.32
CA PHE A 5 12.90 12.11 -0.10
C PHE A 5 14.14 12.86 -0.57
N THR A 6 14.73 12.42 -1.67
CA THR A 6 15.82 13.10 -2.37
C THR A 6 15.39 13.39 -3.80
N ALA A 7 15.32 14.67 -4.16
CA ALA A 7 15.04 15.09 -5.54
C ALA A 7 16.25 14.83 -6.44
N SER A 8 16.02 14.26 -7.61
CA SER A 8 17.03 14.11 -8.68
C SER A 8 16.91 15.21 -9.73
N ALA A 9 15.69 15.67 -10.01
CA ALA A 9 15.42 16.74 -10.95
C ALA A 9 14.12 17.47 -10.59
N ILE A 10 14.04 18.76 -10.94
CA ILE A 10 12.88 19.63 -10.74
C ILE A 10 12.67 20.42 -12.02
N ASP A 11 11.44 20.43 -12.54
CA ASP A 11 11.02 21.25 -13.67
C ASP A 11 9.65 21.89 -13.35
N GLY A 12 9.66 23.18 -13.03
CA GLY A 12 8.48 23.87 -12.51
C GLY A 12 7.90 23.17 -11.28
N GLY A 13 6.65 22.70 -11.39
CA GLY A 13 5.97 21.93 -10.33
C GLY A 13 6.28 20.42 -10.35
N ALA A 14 6.89 19.90 -11.42
CA ALA A 14 7.21 18.48 -11.56
C ALA A 14 8.51 18.14 -10.82
N ARG A 15 8.54 16.96 -10.18
CA ARG A 15 9.67 16.48 -9.38
C ARG A 15 9.93 15.01 -9.69
N SER A 16 11.19 14.68 -9.91
CA SER A 16 11.69 13.30 -9.95
C SER A 16 12.64 13.08 -8.78
N GLY A 17 12.72 11.86 -8.27
CA GLY A 17 13.54 11.57 -7.11
C GLY A 17 13.40 10.15 -6.59
N THR A 18 13.99 9.91 -5.43
CA THR A 18 13.92 8.64 -4.71
C THR A 18 13.41 8.88 -3.30
N VAL A 19 12.56 7.97 -2.82
CA VAL A 19 12.10 7.93 -1.43
C VAL A 19 12.73 6.71 -0.77
N ARG A 20 13.40 6.92 0.37
CA ARG A 20 13.91 5.86 1.25
C ARG A 20 12.98 5.66 2.45
N VAL A 21 12.66 4.41 2.72
CA VAL A 21 11.91 3.94 3.89
C VAL A 21 12.67 2.78 4.54
N PRO A 22 12.33 2.34 5.77
CA PRO A 22 13.02 1.22 6.41
C PRO A 22 13.04 -0.07 5.57
N GLY A 23 12.00 -0.32 4.77
CA GLY A 23 11.88 -1.50 3.92
C GLY A 23 12.59 -1.42 2.57
N GLY A 24 13.21 -0.29 2.21
CA GLY A 24 13.85 -0.12 0.90
C GLY A 24 13.68 1.27 0.30
N THR A 25 13.82 1.37 -1.02
CA THR A 25 13.73 2.62 -1.77
C THR A 25 12.80 2.46 -2.96
N PHE A 26 12.11 3.53 -3.36
CA PHE A 26 11.37 3.59 -4.61
C PHE A 26 11.53 4.94 -5.31
N ARG A 27 11.35 4.95 -6.64
CA ARG A 27 11.45 6.16 -7.46
C ARG A 27 10.12 6.91 -7.54
N THR A 28 10.20 8.23 -7.66
CA THR A 28 9.06 9.12 -7.92
C THR A 28 9.25 9.88 -9.24
N PRO A 29 8.21 10.13 -10.05
CA PRO A 29 6.80 9.81 -9.80
C PRO A 29 6.52 8.30 -9.77
N CYS A 30 5.67 7.86 -8.85
CA CYS A 30 5.38 6.44 -8.61
C CYS A 30 3.89 6.19 -8.79
N PHE A 31 3.53 5.22 -9.65
CA PHE A 31 2.19 4.67 -9.69
C PHE A 31 2.15 3.39 -8.84
N MET A 32 1.17 3.26 -7.96
CA MET A 32 1.06 2.14 -7.02
C MET A 32 -0.16 1.27 -7.37
N PRO A 33 0.04 0.04 -7.88
CA PRO A 33 -1.06 -0.89 -8.12
C PRO A 33 -1.83 -1.21 -6.83
N VAL A 34 -3.15 -1.34 -6.91
CA VAL A 34 -4.01 -1.57 -5.74
C VAL A 34 -4.35 -3.05 -5.59
N GLY A 35 -3.90 -3.66 -4.50
CA GLY A 35 -4.25 -5.00 -4.05
C GLY A 35 -5.50 -4.97 -3.16
N THR A 36 -6.61 -5.48 -3.68
CA THR A 36 -7.85 -5.67 -2.90
C THR A 36 -7.84 -7.09 -2.32
N ARG A 37 -7.81 -7.22 -0.98
CA ARG A 37 -7.62 -8.49 -0.25
C ARG A 37 -6.26 -9.16 -0.43
N GLY A 38 -5.19 -8.38 -0.59
CA GLY A 38 -3.83 -8.92 -0.68
C GLY A 38 -3.46 -9.49 -2.05
N ALA A 39 -4.29 -9.24 -3.08
CA ALA A 39 -3.96 -9.55 -4.46
C ALA A 39 -4.41 -8.40 -5.38
N VAL A 40 -3.62 -8.13 -6.43
CA VAL A 40 -4.07 -7.29 -7.54
C VAL A 40 -4.91 -8.16 -8.46
N ARG A 41 -6.10 -7.68 -8.81
CA ARG A 41 -7.05 -8.49 -9.58
C ARG A 41 -6.44 -8.85 -10.94
N HIS A 42 -6.38 -10.15 -11.26
CA HIS A 42 -5.84 -10.72 -12.50
C HIS A 42 -4.30 -10.68 -12.67
N LEU A 43 -3.55 -10.19 -11.68
CA LEU A 43 -2.08 -10.15 -11.74
C LEU A 43 -1.50 -10.81 -10.50
N SER A 44 -0.50 -11.66 -10.71
CA SER A 44 0.34 -12.20 -9.64
C SER A 44 1.38 -11.17 -9.20
N SER A 45 1.98 -11.40 -8.03
CA SER A 45 3.09 -10.58 -7.53
C SER A 45 4.31 -10.61 -8.47
N VAL A 46 4.49 -11.71 -9.23
CA VAL A 46 5.52 -11.82 -10.26
C VAL A 46 5.23 -10.89 -11.43
N ASP A 47 3.99 -10.87 -11.93
CA ASP A 47 3.61 -9.99 -13.04
C ASP A 47 3.82 -8.51 -12.67
N LEU A 48 3.51 -8.12 -11.42
CA LEU A 48 3.73 -6.76 -10.93
C LEU A 48 5.23 -6.40 -10.88
N ALA A 49 6.07 -7.33 -10.46
CA ALA A 49 7.52 -7.13 -10.45
C ALA A 49 8.08 -7.00 -11.87
N GLU A 50 7.62 -7.84 -12.81
CA GLU A 50 8.01 -7.77 -14.23
C GLU A 50 7.57 -6.45 -14.90
N LEU A 51 6.41 -5.91 -14.50
CA LEU A 51 5.93 -4.59 -14.93
C LEU A 51 6.70 -3.43 -14.28
N GLY A 52 7.62 -3.70 -13.35
CA GLY A 52 8.46 -2.71 -12.69
C GLY A 52 7.76 -1.97 -11.55
N ALA A 53 6.70 -2.54 -10.96
CA ALA A 53 6.09 -1.97 -9.76
C ALA A 53 7.09 -1.99 -8.60
N GLU A 54 7.30 -0.85 -7.93
CA GLU A 54 8.19 -0.75 -6.76
C GLU A 54 7.39 -0.77 -5.44
N VAL A 55 6.15 -0.30 -5.49
CA VAL A 55 5.25 -0.19 -4.34
C VAL A 55 3.85 -0.66 -4.72
N VAL A 56 3.25 -1.52 -3.88
CA VAL A 56 1.85 -1.95 -4.02
C VAL A 56 1.02 -1.38 -2.86
N LEU A 57 -0.19 -0.92 -3.16
CA LEU A 57 -1.14 -0.44 -2.16
C LEU A 57 -2.05 -1.58 -1.69
N GLY A 58 -2.03 -1.88 -0.39
CA GLY A 58 -2.97 -2.78 0.27
C GLY A 58 -4.17 -2.05 0.86
N ASN A 59 -5.38 -2.51 0.54
CA ASN A 59 -6.61 -1.98 1.12
C ASN A 59 -6.91 -2.64 2.48
N THR A 60 -6.76 -1.87 3.55
CA THR A 60 -6.86 -2.32 4.93
C THR A 60 -8.28 -2.72 5.32
N TYR A 61 -9.31 -2.06 4.78
CA TYR A 61 -10.70 -2.39 5.08
C TYR A 61 -11.03 -3.85 4.72
N HIS A 62 -10.66 -4.28 3.52
CA HIS A 62 -10.92 -5.64 3.09
C HIS A 62 -10.08 -6.66 3.86
N LEU A 63 -8.81 -6.36 4.08
CA LEU A 63 -7.87 -7.22 4.81
C LEU A 63 -8.27 -7.42 6.27
N MET A 64 -8.79 -6.37 6.92
CA MET A 64 -9.30 -6.41 8.29
C MET A 64 -10.53 -7.33 8.41
N LEU A 65 -11.45 -7.28 7.45
CA LEU A 65 -12.65 -8.12 7.48
C LEU A 65 -12.33 -9.59 7.17
N ARG A 66 -11.50 -9.83 6.14
CA ARG A 66 -11.03 -11.17 5.75
C ARG A 66 -9.66 -11.04 5.05
N PRO A 67 -8.61 -11.74 5.51
CA PRO A 67 -8.60 -12.79 6.53
C PRO A 67 -8.50 -12.31 7.98
N GLY A 68 -8.33 -11.00 8.21
CA GLY A 68 -8.09 -10.41 9.53
C GLY A 68 -6.61 -10.11 9.77
N ALA A 69 -6.34 -9.05 10.55
CA ALA A 69 -4.98 -8.58 10.83
C ALA A 69 -4.10 -9.63 11.52
N GLU A 70 -4.68 -10.44 12.41
CA GLU A 70 -3.95 -11.50 13.12
C GLU A 70 -3.43 -12.60 12.18
N VAL A 71 -4.22 -12.98 11.17
CA VAL A 71 -3.78 -13.95 10.16
C VAL A 71 -2.64 -13.38 9.34
N ILE A 72 -2.75 -12.12 8.91
CA ILE A 72 -1.68 -11.45 8.15
C ILE A 72 -0.40 -11.36 8.98
N ARG A 73 -0.51 -11.00 10.26
CA ARG A 73 0.62 -10.94 11.19
C ARG A 73 1.27 -12.30 11.37
N ALA A 74 0.48 -13.37 11.51
CA ALA A 74 0.99 -14.74 11.63
C ALA A 74 1.74 -15.22 10.38
N HIS A 75 1.47 -14.64 9.20
CA HIS A 75 2.16 -14.93 7.95
C HIS A 75 3.34 -13.98 7.65
N GLY A 76 3.80 -13.20 8.65
CA GLY A 76 4.96 -12.32 8.48
C GLY A 76 4.64 -10.94 7.89
N GLY A 77 3.36 -10.54 7.88
CA GLY A 77 2.92 -9.25 7.38
C GLY A 77 2.34 -9.31 5.96
N LEU A 78 1.87 -8.16 5.46
CA LEU A 78 1.08 -8.11 4.23
C LEU A 78 1.87 -8.50 2.96
N GLY A 79 3.12 -8.06 2.84
CA GLY A 79 3.98 -8.42 1.70
C GLY A 79 4.18 -9.94 1.62
N ALA A 80 4.61 -10.55 2.72
CA ALA A 80 4.79 -12.00 2.82
C ALA A 80 3.49 -12.77 2.57
N PHE A 81 2.37 -12.33 3.13
CA PHE A 81 1.05 -12.92 2.88
C PHE A 81 0.64 -12.88 1.40
N ALA A 82 0.98 -11.80 0.70
CA ALA A 82 0.68 -11.61 -0.73
C ALA A 82 1.75 -12.23 -1.67
N GLY A 83 2.83 -12.81 -1.13
CA GLY A 83 3.99 -13.21 -1.93
C GLY A 83 4.64 -12.03 -2.68
N TRP A 84 4.56 -10.82 -2.12
CA TRP A 84 5.11 -9.59 -2.66
C TRP A 84 6.39 -9.22 -1.92
N GLU A 85 7.50 -9.12 -2.65
CA GLU A 85 8.82 -8.78 -2.10
C GLU A 85 9.14 -7.28 -2.13
N GLY A 86 8.35 -6.48 -2.87
CA GLY A 86 8.53 -5.04 -2.93
C GLY A 86 7.93 -4.29 -1.75
N LEU A 87 7.92 -2.95 -1.83
CA LEU A 87 7.37 -2.12 -0.77
C LEU A 87 5.84 -2.18 -0.77
N THR A 88 5.25 -2.03 0.43
CA THR A 88 3.79 -2.02 0.59
C THR A 88 3.36 -0.72 1.27
N LEU A 89 2.30 -0.10 0.75
CA LEU A 89 1.60 1.01 1.38
C LEU A 89 0.21 0.54 1.80
N THR A 90 -0.18 0.77 3.05
CA THR A 90 -1.53 0.45 3.52
C THR A 90 -2.33 1.73 3.73
N ASP A 91 -3.56 1.78 3.24
CA ASP A 91 -4.50 2.84 3.60
C ASP A 91 -5.07 2.61 5.01
N SER A 92 -5.86 3.56 5.52
CA SER A 92 -6.48 3.43 6.85
C SER A 92 -7.77 2.60 6.86
N GLY A 93 -8.37 2.34 5.69
CA GLY A 93 -9.71 1.74 5.59
C GLY A 93 -10.87 2.72 5.84
N GLY A 94 -10.61 3.93 6.35
CA GLY A 94 -11.65 4.88 6.75
C GLY A 94 -12.52 5.39 5.60
N TYR A 95 -11.93 5.53 4.40
CA TYR A 95 -12.68 5.94 3.21
C TYR A 95 -13.71 4.88 2.80
N GLN A 96 -13.33 3.60 2.82
CA GLN A 96 -14.26 2.51 2.51
C GLN A 96 -15.36 2.42 3.57
N ILE A 97 -15.02 2.57 4.85
CA ILE A 97 -16.02 2.62 5.92
C ILE A 97 -17.01 3.76 5.69
N PHE A 98 -16.53 4.97 5.42
CA PHE A 98 -17.38 6.14 5.12
C PHE A 98 -18.32 5.92 3.92
N SER A 99 -17.85 5.24 2.87
CA SER A 99 -18.65 4.95 1.68
C SER A 99 -19.90 4.08 1.96
N LEU A 100 -19.94 3.40 3.11
CA LEU A 100 -21.06 2.57 3.57
C LEU A 100 -22.08 3.33 4.42
N LYS A 101 -21.93 4.65 4.56
CA LYS A 101 -22.78 5.53 5.40
C LYS A 101 -22.82 5.09 6.88
N PRO A 102 -21.66 4.99 7.54
CA PRO A 102 -21.55 4.59 8.94
C PRO A 102 -22.01 5.73 9.86
N LYS A 103 -22.20 5.43 11.14
CA LYS A 103 -22.29 6.46 12.18
C LYS A 103 -20.87 6.87 12.56
N VAL A 104 -20.58 8.18 12.55
CA VAL A 104 -19.26 8.72 12.91
C VAL A 104 -19.39 9.58 14.16
N ASP A 105 -18.49 9.39 15.13
CA ASP A 105 -18.32 10.21 16.32
C ASP A 105 -16.83 10.42 16.65
N ASP A 106 -16.53 11.09 17.77
CA ASP A 106 -15.16 11.39 18.20
C ASP A 106 -14.31 10.13 18.48
N GLN A 107 -14.93 8.94 18.62
CA GLN A 107 -14.25 7.67 18.85
C GLN A 107 -14.00 6.88 17.55
N GLY A 108 -14.69 7.22 16.44
CA GLY A 108 -14.45 6.62 15.14
C GLY A 108 -15.71 6.43 14.31
N ALA A 109 -15.70 5.41 13.45
CA ALA A 109 -16.82 5.05 12.60
C ALA A 109 -17.33 3.64 12.93
N THR A 110 -18.65 3.51 13.10
CA THR A 110 -19.38 2.26 13.40
C THR A 110 -20.43 1.97 12.34
#